data_AF-A0A7C2WVZ6-F1
#
_entry.id   AF-A0A7C2WVZ6-F1
#
_cell.length_a   1.000
_cell.length_b   1.000
_cell.length_c   1.000
_cell.angle_alpha   90.00
_cell.angle_beta   90.00
_cell.angle_gamma   90.00
#
_symmetry.space_group_name_H-M   'P 1'
#
loop_
_entity.id
_entity.type
_entity.pdbx_description
1 polymer ?
#
loop_
_entity_poly.entity_id
_entity_poly.type
_entity_poly.pdbx_seq_one_letter_code
_entity_poly.pdbx_strand_id
1 'polypeptide(L)'
;MPRKLIESKVIAGEPIRMGRYQIVTLIRSIRVHPFGFQGGLIWNRPIAVMILEQDGTERVVPIHDVTRQFQVLLLGVGLIGSLILWRTFGRRNSR
;
A
#
# COMPACT_ATOMS: atom_id res chain seq x y z
N MET A 1 -2.85 26.36 -5.75
CA MET A 1 -3.72 25.29 -5.18
C MET A 1 -2.92 24.53 -4.13
N PRO A 2 -3.43 24.32 -2.90
CA PRO A 2 -2.66 23.65 -1.86
C PRO A 2 -2.42 22.18 -2.25
N ARG A 3 -1.15 21.78 -2.28
CA ARG A 3 -0.74 20.41 -2.61
C ARG A 3 -1.19 19.49 -1.46
N LYS A 4 -2.14 18.58 -1.72
CA LYS A 4 -2.56 17.59 -0.70
C LYS A 4 -1.36 16.68 -0.37
N LEU A 5 -1.05 16.55 0.92
CA LEU A 5 0.06 15.75 1.43
C LEU A 5 -0.08 14.27 1.06
N ILE A 6 -1.33 13.77 1.07
CA ILE A 6 -1.69 12.39 0.75
C ILE A 6 -2.85 12.41 -0.24
N GLU A 7 -2.72 11.66 -1.32
CA GLU A 7 -3.75 11.43 -2.33
C GLU A 7 -4.01 9.93 -2.44
N SER A 8 -5.27 9.51 -2.40
CA SER A 8 -5.67 8.11 -2.55
C SER A 8 -6.61 7.98 -3.75
N LYS A 9 -6.27 7.09 -4.68
CA LYS A 9 -7.07 6.79 -5.88
C LYS A 9 -7.24 5.29 -6.05
N VAL A 10 -8.43 4.85 -6.43
CA VAL A 10 -8.65 3.48 -6.91
C VAL A 10 -8.56 3.48 -8.43
N ILE A 11 -7.78 2.55 -8.96
CA ILE A 11 -7.50 2.40 -10.38
C ILE A 11 -7.92 0.98 -10.76
N ALA A 12 -8.75 0.85 -11.79
CA ALA A 12 -9.04 -0.43 -12.41
C ALA A 12 -7.89 -0.78 -13.36
N GLY A 13 -7.35 -1.98 -13.23
CA GLY A 13 -6.40 -2.55 -14.18
C GLY A 13 -7.06 -2.91 -15.50
N GLU A 14 -6.25 -3.32 -16.47
CA GLU A 14 -6.76 -3.80 -17.74
C GLU A 14 -7.57 -5.09 -17.54
N PRO A 15 -8.72 -5.24 -18.23
CA PRO A 15 -9.50 -6.47 -18.15
C PRO A 15 -8.76 -7.65 -18.77
N ILE A 16 -8.62 -8.73 -18.02
CA ILE A 16 -8.03 -9.99 -18.48
C ILE A 16 -9.16 -10.99 -18.70
N ARG A 17 -9.28 -11.53 -19.92
CA ARG A 17 -10.26 -12.59 -20.23
C ARG A 17 -9.67 -13.96 -19.92
N MET A 18 -10.37 -14.75 -19.11
CA MET A 18 -10.05 -16.14 -18.81
C MET A 18 -11.29 -17.00 -19.03
N GLY A 19 -11.40 -17.61 -20.22
CA GLY A 19 -12.56 -18.42 -20.61
C GLY A 19 -13.86 -17.62 -20.57
N ARG A 20 -14.77 -18.00 -19.67
CA ARG A 20 -16.07 -17.33 -19.44
C ARG A 20 -16.03 -16.16 -18.44
N TYR A 21 -14.85 -15.83 -17.91
CA TYR A 21 -14.68 -14.78 -16.92
C TYR A 21 -13.88 -13.62 -17.50
N GLN A 22 -14.32 -12.40 -17.22
CA GLN A 22 -13.54 -11.19 -17.42
C GLN A 22 -13.12 -10.67 -16.05
N ILE A 23 -11.82 -10.57 -15.83
CA ILE A 23 -11.22 -10.29 -14.53
C ILE A 23 -10.59 -8.90 -14.57
N VAL A 24 -10.98 -8.03 -13.65
CA VAL A 24 -10.47 -6.66 -13.53
C VAL A 24 -9.87 -6.49 -12.13
N THR A 25 -8.58 -6.19 -12.06
CA THR A 25 -7.91 -5.94 -10.77
C THR A 25 -8.17 -4.52 -10.30
N LEU A 26 -8.61 -4.34 -9.06
CA LEU A 26 -8.77 -3.03 -8.43
C LEU A 26 -7.56 -2.72 -7.56
N ILE A 27 -6.86 -1.63 -7.86
CA ILE A 27 -5.63 -1.21 -7.19
C ILE A 27 -5.89 0.11 -6.48
N ARG A 28 -5.51 0.21 -5.20
CA ARG A 28 -5.44 1.46 -4.47
C ARG A 28 -4.03 2.04 -4.57
N SER A 29 -3.92 3.21 -5.18
CA SER A 29 -2.69 4.00 -5.24
C SER A 29 -2.73 5.10 -4.19
N ILE A 30 -1.76 5.11 -3.30
CA ILE A 30 -1.56 6.17 -2.30
C ILE A 30 -0.31 6.94 -2.70
N ARG A 31 -0.48 8.22 -3.03
CA ARG A 31 0.62 9.12 -3.35
C ARG A 31 0.87 10.05 -2.17
N VAL A 32 2.07 9.99 -1.62
CA VAL A 32 2.51 10.84 -0.52
C VAL A 32 3.53 11.85 -1.06
N HIS A 33 3.25 13.12 -0.84
CA HIS A 33 4.14 14.22 -1.16
C HIS A 33 4.66 14.85 0.14
N PRO A 34 5.83 14.43 0.64
CA PRO A 34 6.41 15.06 1.81
C PRO A 34 6.78 16.52 1.51
N PHE A 35 6.43 17.43 2.43
CA PHE A 35 6.76 18.85 2.31
C PHE A 35 8.29 19.03 2.37
N GLY A 36 8.88 19.72 1.39
CA GLY A 36 10.32 20.01 1.34
C GLY A 36 11.20 18.99 0.62
N PHE A 37 10.65 17.90 0.05
CA PHE A 37 11.39 16.96 -0.80
C PHE A 37 10.91 17.06 -2.26
N GLN A 38 11.85 17.07 -3.22
CA GLN A 38 11.55 17.10 -4.67
C GLN A 38 11.08 15.73 -5.24
N GLY A 39 10.56 14.84 -4.38
CA GLY A 39 10.10 13.51 -4.73
C GLY A 39 8.74 13.18 -4.10
N GLY A 40 8.17 12.04 -4.48
CA GLY A 40 6.94 11.52 -3.90
C GLY A 40 7.00 10.01 -3.79
N LEU A 41 6.38 9.46 -2.75
CA LEU A 41 6.22 8.02 -2.59
C LEU A 41 4.88 7.63 -3.22
N ILE A 42 4.90 6.72 -4.18
CA ILE A 42 3.68 6.10 -4.73
C ILE A 42 3.61 4.67 -4.22
N TRP A 43 2.56 4.36 -3.48
CA TRP A 43 2.28 3.04 -2.95
C TRP A 43 1.07 2.43 -3.63
N ASN A 44 1.31 1.42 -4.47
CA ASN A 44 0.25 0.69 -5.17
C ASN A 44 -0.05 -0.61 -4.40
N ARG A 45 -1.31 -0.82 -4.01
CA ARG A 45 -1.76 -2.07 -3.38
C ARG A 45 -3.02 -2.61 -4.08
N PRO A 46 -3.05 -3.87 -4.52
CA PRO A 46 -4.30 -4.53 -4.91
C PRO A 46 -5.27 -4.54 -3.72
N ILE A 47 -6.56 -4.28 -3.95
CA ILE A 47 -7.59 -4.28 -2.90
C ILE A 47 -8.71 -5.27 -3.18
N ALA A 48 -8.99 -5.56 -4.45
CA ALA A 48 -10.00 -6.50 -4.85
C ALA A 48 -9.79 -6.94 -6.31
N VAL A 49 -10.47 -8.01 -6.68
CA VAL A 49 -10.64 -8.45 -8.06
C VAL A 49 -12.13 -8.40 -8.37
N MET A 50 -12.50 -7.72 -9.44
CA MET A 50 -13.85 -7.76 -9.98
C MET A 50 -13.90 -8.83 -11.07
N ILE A 51 -14.85 -9.75 -10.95
CA ILE A 51 -15.10 -10.84 -11.89
C ILE A 51 -16.43 -10.53 -12.55
N LEU A 52 -16.42 -10.40 -13.87
CA LEU A 52 -17.60 -10.28 -14.70
C LEU A 52 -17.82 -11.63 -15.41
N GLU A 53 -18.97 -12.24 -15.19
CA GLU A 53 -19.39 -13.47 -15.86
C GLU A 53 -20.09 -13.17 -17.19
N GLN A 54 -20.20 -14.18 -18.07
CA GLN A 54 -20.90 -14.05 -19.36
C GLN A 54 -22.39 -13.74 -19.24
N ASP A 55 -23.01 -14.05 -18.11
CA ASP A 55 -24.40 -13.71 -17.81
C ASP A 55 -24.57 -12.25 -17.33
N GLY A 56 -23.47 -11.49 -17.26
CA GLY A 56 -23.44 -10.10 -16.79
C GLY A 56 -23.38 -9.95 -15.28
N THR A 57 -23.26 -11.04 -14.51
CA THR A 57 -23.09 -10.94 -13.06
C THR A 57 -21.69 -10.42 -12.70
N GLU A 58 -21.66 -9.43 -11.81
CA GLU A 58 -20.43 -8.86 -11.26
C GLU A 58 -20.21 -9.36 -9.84
N ARG A 59 -19.02 -9.90 -9.58
CA ARG A 59 -18.58 -10.33 -8.25
C ARG A 59 -17.27 -9.67 -7.87
N VAL A 60 -17.27 -8.99 -6.73
CA VAL A 60 -16.06 -8.38 -6.17
C VAL A 60 -15.48 -9.31 -5.10
N VAL A 61 -14.26 -9.78 -5.32
CA VAL A 61 -13.50 -10.63 -4.39
C VAL A 61 -12.43 -9.77 -3.71
N PRO A 62 -12.48 -9.56 -2.39
CA PRO A 62 -11.47 -8.76 -1.69
C PRO A 62 -10.11 -9.47 -1.64
N ILE A 63 -9.04 -8.71 -1.77
CA ILE A 63 -7.67 -9.19 -1.56
C ILE A 63 -7.23 -8.73 -0.16
N HIS A 64 -7.05 -9.68 0.75
CA HIS A 64 -6.54 -9.42 2.10
C HIS A 64 -5.01 -9.51 2.11
N ASP A 65 -4.34 -8.37 2.28
CA ASP A 65 -2.87 -8.29 2.26
C ASP A 65 -2.28 -8.45 3.67
N VAL A 66 -2.43 -9.65 4.23
CA VAL A 66 -2.02 -9.98 5.61
C VAL A 66 -0.49 -9.93 5.75
N THR A 67 0.25 -10.42 4.75
CA THR A 67 1.71 -10.40 4.75
C THR A 67 2.27 -8.99 4.87
N ARG A 68 1.68 -8.02 4.15
CA ARG A 68 2.09 -6.62 4.22
C ARG A 68 1.81 -5.99 5.58
N GLN A 69 0.74 -6.40 6.26
CA GLN A 69 0.47 -5.97 7.64
C GLN A 69 1.58 -6.45 8.58
N PHE A 70 2.00 -7.71 8.47
CA PHE A 70 3.13 -8.23 9.24
C PHE A 70 4.45 -7.53 8.90
N GLN A 71 4.72 -7.26 7.64
CA GLN A 71 5.93 -6.52 7.24
C GLN A 71 5.96 -5.11 7.85
N VAL A 72 4.85 -4.38 7.79
CA VAL A 72 4.75 -3.04 8.40
C VAL A 72 4.89 -3.13 9.92
N LEU A 73 4.30 -4.13 10.55
CA LEU A 73 4.44 -4.37 11.98
C LEU A 73 5.90 -4.64 12.36
N LEU A 74 6.57 -5.56 11.66
CA LEU A 74 7.97 -5.90 11.90
C LEU A 74 8.89 -4.70 11.71
N LEU A 75 8.69 -3.91 10.64
CA LEU A 75 9.42 -2.67 10.42
C LEU A 75 9.17 -1.66 11.54
N GLY A 76 7.92 -1.50 11.97
CA GLY A 76 7.55 -0.62 13.08
C GLY A 76 8.22 -1.02 14.40
N VAL A 77 8.17 -2.31 14.75
CA VAL A 77 8.81 -2.85 15.95
C VAL A 77 10.33 -2.68 15.88
N GLY A 78 10.95 -2.98 14.73
CA GLY A 78 12.39 -2.80 14.53
C GLY A 78 12.84 -1.34 14.66
N LEU A 79 12.08 -0.41 14.09
CA LEU A 79 12.35 1.04 14.20
C LEU A 79 12.20 1.55 15.64
N ILE A 80 11.15 1.12 16.35
CA ILE A 80 10.96 1.51 17.75
C ILE A 80 12.07 0.92 18.63
N GLY A 81 12.39 -0.36 18.44
CA GLY A 81 13.45 -1.03 19.18
C GLY A 81 14.81 -0.37 18.97
N SER A 82 15.17 -0.05 17.73
CA SER A 82 16.44 0.63 17.42
C SER A 82 16.50 2.04 18.03
N LEU A 83 15.39 2.79 18.01
CA LEU A 83 15.30 4.11 18.62
C LEU A 83 15.50 4.06 20.14
N ILE A 84 14.90 3.06 20.81
CA ILE A 84 15.07 2.84 22.25
C ILE A 84 16.54 2.54 22.56
N LEU A 85 17.12 1.57 21.85
CA LEU A 85 18.52 1.17 22.04
C LEU A 85 19.48 2.34 21.78
N TRP A 86 19.27 3.10 20.72
CA TRP A 86 20.08 4.28 20.42
C TRP A 86 20.01 5.31 21.55
N ARG A 87 18.83 5.52 22.14
CA ARG A 87 18.64 6.49 23.22
C ARG A 87 19.24 6.03 24.55
N THR A 88 19.25 4.72 24.82
CA THR A 88 19.83 4.17 26.07
C THR A 88 21.34 3.97 25.96
N PHE A 89 21.85 3.49 24.83
CA PHE A 89 23.26 3.13 24.66
C PHE A 89 24.09 4.18 23.92
N GLY A 90 23.49 4.97 23.01
CA GLY A 90 24.19 6.01 22.24
C GLY A 90 24.70 7.19 23.07
N ARG A 91 24.17 7.38 24.29
CA ARG A 91 24.68 8.38 25.25
C ARG A 91 26.02 8.02 25.87
N ARG A 92 26.48 6.77 25.74
CA ARG A 92 27.68 6.28 26.43
C ARG A 92 28.97 6.48 25.62
N ASN A 93 28.87 6.88 24.35
CA ASN A 93 29.99 6.96 23.40
C ASN A 93 30.47 8.41 23.09
N SER A 94 30.06 9.41 23.90
CA SER A 94 30.50 10.82 23.80
C SER A 94 31.17 11.33 25.09
N ARG A 95 31.95 10.48 25.77
CA ARG A 95 32.96 10.88 26.76
C ARG A 95 34.29 10.31 26.33
#